data_AF-A0A497THR2-F1
#
_entry.id   AF-A0A497THR2-F1
#
_cell.length_a   1.000
_cell.length_b   1.000
_cell.length_c   1.000
_cell.angle_alpha   90.00
_cell.angle_beta   90.00
_cell.angle_gamma   90.00
#
_symmetry.space_group_name_H-M   'P 1'
#
loop_
_entity.id
_entity.type
_entity.pdbx_description
1 polymer ?
#
loop_
_entity_poly.entity_id
_entity_poly.type
_entity_poly.pdbx_seq_one_letter_code
_entity_poly.pdbx_strand_id
1 'polypeptide(L)'
;MEEWVLKFEEITKENKKVGGKGANLGELVQIGIPVPPGFVVTTDSYQRFLDYNNLQPQIDEILARTNLEDPKSLKEASEEIEKLITASPIPEEVSKAILDAYEELSVGHEIKKVGGIALDFIKAGREDVWVAVRSSATAEDLATASFAGQMRTLLNIKGGKRLLEAIKLCWASLFTPRAIFYRKQQGIEVMPSMGVIVQKMVNSEKSGVIFTVDPTTNDPEKIVIEASWGLGESVVSGAVTPDTYIVDKRTLKILEKRIAEKKVEYIRDPKTGKTIHAEVPPERRNIPALTDEEIIELAKYGIQIE
;
A
#
# COMPACT_ATOMS: atom_id res chain seq x y z
N MET A 1 -23.02 -9.67 -8.93
CA MET A 1 -21.95 -10.59 -9.33
C MET A 1 -20.79 -10.37 -8.39
N GLU A 2 -20.11 -11.43 -7.97
CA GLU A 2 -18.90 -11.30 -7.15
C GLU A 2 -17.78 -10.74 -8.03
N GLU A 3 -17.14 -9.67 -7.57
CA GLU A 3 -16.02 -9.02 -8.25
C GLU A 3 -14.78 -9.31 -7.42
N TRP A 4 -13.93 -10.23 -7.89
CA TRP A 4 -12.75 -10.66 -7.15
C TRP A 4 -11.64 -9.59 -7.13
N VAL A 5 -11.58 -8.78 -8.18
CA VAL A 5 -10.65 -7.68 -8.35
C VAL A 5 -11.38 -6.47 -8.93
N LEU A 6 -10.92 -5.27 -8.57
CA LEU A 6 -11.39 -4.01 -9.14
C LEU A 6 -10.20 -3.13 -9.52
N LYS A 7 -10.14 -2.66 -10.78
CA LYS A 7 -9.07 -1.75 -11.23
C LYS A 7 -9.31 -0.37 -10.63
N PHE A 8 -8.24 0.40 -10.38
CA PHE A 8 -8.41 1.74 -9.79
C PHE A 8 -9.35 2.65 -10.60
N GLU A 9 -9.34 2.51 -11.93
CA GLU A 9 -10.22 3.25 -12.84
C GLU A 9 -11.72 2.90 -12.68
N GLU A 10 -12.02 1.73 -12.13
CA GLU A 10 -13.38 1.22 -11.91
C GLU A 10 -13.89 1.51 -10.48
N ILE A 11 -13.00 1.99 -9.59
CA ILE A 11 -13.31 2.23 -8.19
C ILE A 11 -13.90 3.63 -8.03
N THR A 12 -15.04 3.69 -7.35
CA THR A 12 -15.67 4.91 -6.87
C THR A 12 -15.74 4.88 -5.34
N LYS A 13 -16.05 6.04 -4.71
CA LYS A 13 -16.24 6.16 -3.27
C LYS A 13 -17.30 5.21 -2.67
N GLU A 14 -18.23 4.72 -3.49
CA GLU A 14 -19.30 3.83 -3.04
C GLU A 14 -18.83 2.36 -2.97
N ASN A 15 -17.66 2.03 -3.53
CA ASN A 15 -17.12 0.68 -3.54
C ASN A 15 -16.55 0.30 -2.17
N LYS A 16 -17.42 -0.09 -1.23
CA LYS A 16 -17.01 -0.53 0.12
C LYS A 16 -16.13 -1.79 0.15
N LYS A 17 -16.01 -2.49 -0.98
CA LYS A 17 -15.29 -3.76 -1.12
C LYS A 17 -13.77 -3.62 -1.29
N VAL A 18 -13.24 -2.40 -1.31
CA VAL A 18 -11.81 -2.16 -1.57
C VAL A 18 -11.03 -1.63 -0.36
N GLY A 19 -11.72 -1.40 0.77
CA GLY A 19 -11.16 -0.73 1.95
C GLY A 19 -10.79 0.73 1.70
N GLY A 20 -10.37 1.43 2.75
CA GLY A 20 -10.21 2.89 2.70
C GLY A 20 -9.13 3.37 1.75
N LYS A 21 -7.92 2.79 1.84
CA LYS A 21 -6.82 3.15 0.92
C LYS A 21 -7.16 2.84 -0.54
N GLY A 22 -7.86 1.74 -0.79
CA GLY A 22 -8.28 1.33 -2.12
C GLY A 22 -9.29 2.32 -2.71
N ALA A 23 -10.25 2.76 -1.90
CA ALA A 23 -11.22 3.79 -2.29
C ALA A 23 -10.54 5.12 -2.61
N ASN A 24 -9.65 5.59 -1.73
CA ASN A 24 -8.89 6.83 -1.94
C ASN A 24 -8.04 6.77 -3.22
N LEU A 25 -7.40 5.62 -3.53
CA LEU A 25 -6.66 5.46 -4.79
C LEU A 25 -7.57 5.57 -6.02
N GLY A 26 -8.79 5.01 -5.95
CA GLY A 26 -9.79 5.17 -7.00
C GLY A 26 -10.16 6.64 -7.21
N GLU A 27 -10.44 7.37 -6.13
CA GLU A 27 -10.75 8.81 -6.20
C GLU A 27 -9.62 9.62 -6.83
N LEU A 28 -8.37 9.38 -6.42
CA LEU A 28 -7.20 10.04 -6.99
C LEU A 28 -7.09 9.82 -8.51
N VAL A 29 -7.39 8.61 -8.99
CA VAL A 29 -7.43 8.31 -10.44
C VAL A 29 -8.53 9.09 -11.14
N GLN A 30 -9.72 9.18 -10.55
CA GLN A 30 -10.86 9.91 -11.14
C GLN A 30 -10.59 11.41 -11.31
N ILE A 31 -9.86 12.02 -10.37
CA ILE A 31 -9.49 13.44 -10.45
C ILE A 31 -8.24 13.71 -11.29
N GLY A 32 -7.64 12.68 -11.90
CA GLY A 32 -6.52 12.82 -12.84
C GLY A 32 -5.14 12.96 -12.19
N ILE A 33 -4.99 12.60 -10.92
CA ILE A 33 -3.67 12.52 -10.28
C ILE A 33 -2.88 11.36 -10.92
N PRO A 34 -1.56 11.50 -11.17
CA PRO A 34 -0.74 10.46 -11.79
C PRO A 34 -0.47 9.29 -10.83
N VAL A 35 -1.51 8.48 -10.57
CA VAL A 35 -1.43 7.28 -9.74
C VAL A 35 -0.91 6.11 -10.59
N PRO A 36 0.14 5.38 -10.14
CA PRO A 36 0.59 4.17 -10.82
C PRO A 36 -0.56 3.17 -10.95
N PRO A 37 -0.73 2.52 -12.12
CA PRO A 37 -1.84 1.64 -12.38
C PRO A 37 -1.81 0.43 -11.43
N GLY A 38 -2.99 -0.09 -11.13
CA GLY A 38 -3.15 -1.18 -10.20
C GLY A 38 -4.61 -1.59 -10.06
N PHE A 39 -4.83 -2.53 -9.16
CA PHE A 39 -6.14 -3.04 -8.82
C PHE A 39 -6.20 -3.38 -7.33
N VAL A 40 -7.41 -3.60 -6.83
CA VAL A 40 -7.67 -4.08 -5.48
C VAL A 40 -8.27 -5.47 -5.55
N VAL A 41 -7.65 -6.43 -4.88
CA VAL A 41 -8.26 -7.71 -4.53
C VAL A 41 -9.31 -7.42 -3.47
N THR A 42 -10.57 -7.71 -3.77
CA THR A 42 -11.70 -7.20 -2.97
C THR A 42 -11.88 -7.94 -1.65
N THR A 43 -12.72 -7.39 -0.78
CA THR A 43 -13.20 -8.05 0.44
C THR A 43 -13.97 -9.34 0.15
N ASP A 44 -14.62 -9.44 -1.01
CA ASP A 44 -15.33 -10.66 -1.42
C ASP A 44 -14.32 -11.79 -1.66
N SER A 45 -13.17 -11.50 -2.27
CA SER A 45 -12.07 -12.46 -2.42
C SER A 45 -11.54 -12.95 -1.08
N TYR A 46 -11.42 -12.06 -0.09
CA TYR A 46 -11.03 -12.43 1.27
C TYR A 46 -12.08 -13.35 1.93
N GLN A 47 -13.36 -12.99 1.86
CA GLN A 47 -14.44 -13.80 2.42
C GLN A 47 -14.50 -15.17 1.76
N ARG A 48 -14.44 -15.22 0.43
CA ARG A 48 -14.42 -16.46 -0.34
C ARG A 48 -13.23 -17.35 0.02
N PHE A 49 -12.06 -16.76 0.27
CA PHE A 49 -10.87 -17.48 0.75
C PHE A 49 -11.08 -18.07 2.15
N LEU A 50 -11.69 -17.32 3.08
CA LEU A 50 -12.00 -17.83 4.43
C LEU A 50 -12.99 -19.00 4.37
N ASP A 51 -14.06 -18.84 3.58
CA ASP A 51 -15.14 -19.83 3.46
C ASP A 51 -14.64 -21.12 2.82
N TYR A 52 -13.88 -21.02 1.72
CA TYR A 52 -13.33 -22.16 1.01
C TYR A 52 -12.44 -23.05 1.90
N ASN A 53 -11.68 -22.42 2.79
CA ASN A 53 -10.72 -23.10 3.66
C ASN A 53 -11.26 -23.36 5.07
N ASN A 54 -12.53 -23.00 5.35
CA ASN A 54 -13.14 -23.06 6.68
C ASN A 54 -12.26 -22.42 7.77
N LEU A 55 -11.73 -21.23 7.48
CA LEU A 55 -10.73 -20.56 8.33
C LEU A 55 -11.35 -19.81 9.50
N GLN A 56 -12.54 -19.24 9.33
CA GLN A 56 -13.16 -18.40 10.35
C GLN A 56 -13.34 -19.13 11.70
N PRO A 57 -13.89 -20.36 11.75
CA PRO A 57 -14.03 -21.07 13.03
C PRO A 57 -12.69 -21.40 13.70
N GLN A 58 -11.65 -21.71 12.92
CA GLN A 58 -10.32 -22.02 13.44
C GLN A 58 -9.66 -20.77 14.04
N ILE A 59 -9.80 -19.63 13.36
CA ILE A 59 -9.33 -18.33 13.84
C ILE A 59 -10.05 -17.96 15.13
N ASP A 60 -11.37 -18.13 15.18
CA ASP A 60 -12.17 -17.81 16.36
C ASP A 60 -11.78 -18.68 17.57
N GLU A 61 -11.49 -19.96 17.37
CA GLU A 61 -10.99 -20.85 18.42
C GLU A 61 -9.65 -20.38 18.98
N ILE A 62 -8.70 -20.02 18.11
CA ILE A 62 -7.39 -19.49 18.51
C ILE A 62 -7.57 -18.21 19.33
N LEU A 63 -8.40 -17.28 18.85
CA LEU A 63 -8.66 -16.02 19.54
C LEU A 63 -9.36 -16.22 20.88
N ALA A 64 -10.30 -17.16 20.98
CA ALA A 64 -11.06 -17.44 22.21
C ALA A 64 -10.18 -17.95 23.35
N ARG A 65 -9.11 -18.71 23.04
CA ARG A 65 -8.15 -19.21 24.04
C ARG A 65 -6.95 -18.29 24.29
N THR A 66 -6.84 -17.17 23.57
CA THR A 66 -5.71 -16.24 23.70
C THR A 66 -5.86 -15.36 24.93
N ASN A 67 -4.81 -15.25 25.75
CA ASN A 67 -4.75 -14.25 26.82
C ASN A 67 -4.35 -12.90 26.23
N LEU A 68 -5.32 -11.99 26.13
CA LEU A 68 -5.16 -10.69 25.47
C LEU A 68 -4.34 -9.67 26.28
N GLU A 69 -4.09 -9.95 27.56
CA GLU A 69 -3.23 -9.13 28.42
C GLU A 69 -1.78 -9.62 28.42
N ASP A 70 -1.51 -10.80 27.86
CA ASP A 70 -0.17 -11.37 27.77
C ASP A 70 0.43 -11.17 26.36
N PRO A 71 1.48 -10.34 26.21
CA PRO A 71 2.17 -10.15 24.94
C PRO A 71 2.69 -11.44 24.31
N LYS A 72 3.05 -12.45 25.11
CA LYS A 72 3.53 -13.73 24.61
C LYS A 72 2.39 -14.53 23.99
N SER A 73 1.26 -14.66 24.69
CA SER A 73 0.05 -15.31 24.17
C SER A 73 -0.46 -14.64 22.88
N LEU A 74 -0.49 -13.31 22.82
CA LEU A 74 -0.84 -12.57 21.60
C LEU A 74 0.08 -12.88 20.42
N LYS A 75 1.39 -12.99 20.68
CA LYS A 75 2.39 -13.33 19.66
C LYS A 75 2.19 -14.75 19.14
N GLU A 76 2.01 -15.73 20.03
CA GLU A 76 1.78 -17.13 19.66
C GLU A 76 0.51 -17.29 18.82
N ALA A 77 -0.59 -16.65 19.22
CA ALA A 77 -1.84 -16.64 18.46
C ALA A 77 -1.69 -16.00 17.07
N SER A 78 -0.98 -14.88 17.00
CA SER A 78 -0.69 -14.20 15.74
C SER A 78 0.12 -15.08 14.78
N GLU A 79 1.16 -15.74 15.28
CA GLU A 79 1.99 -16.64 14.47
C GLU A 79 1.24 -17.90 14.02
N GLU A 80 0.34 -18.43 14.86
CA GLU A 80 -0.53 -19.56 14.53
C GLU A 80 -1.51 -19.20 13.40
N ILE A 81 -2.20 -18.06 13.52
CA ILE A 81 -3.13 -17.57 12.51
C ILE A 81 -2.41 -17.22 11.20
N GLU A 82 -1.23 -16.58 11.26
CA GLU A 82 -0.44 -16.28 10.07
C GLU A 82 -0.03 -17.56 9.32
N LYS A 83 0.40 -18.61 10.04
CA LYS A 83 0.71 -19.92 9.44
C LYS A 83 -0.52 -20.56 8.80
N LEU A 84 -1.65 -20.51 9.48
CA LEU A 84 -2.91 -21.07 8.99
C LEU A 84 -3.34 -20.40 7.67
N ILE A 85 -3.34 -19.07 7.63
CA ILE A 85 -3.69 -18.29 6.43
C ILE A 85 -2.69 -18.54 5.30
N THR A 86 -1.38 -18.50 5.60
CA THR A 86 -0.35 -18.64 4.56
C THR A 86 -0.24 -20.06 4.00
N ALA A 87 -0.59 -21.09 4.77
CA ALA A 87 -0.65 -22.48 4.29
C ALA A 87 -1.88 -22.77 3.42
N SER A 88 -2.94 -21.98 3.55
CA SER A 88 -4.21 -22.21 2.84
C SER A 88 -4.13 -21.83 1.35
N PRO A 89 -4.74 -22.62 0.45
CA PRO A 89 -4.86 -22.29 -0.97
C PRO A 89 -5.86 -21.15 -1.21
N ILE A 90 -5.55 -20.29 -2.19
CA ILE A 90 -6.52 -19.33 -2.73
C ILE A 90 -7.41 -20.08 -3.73
N PRO A 91 -8.76 -19.94 -3.67
CA PRO A 91 -9.66 -20.55 -4.64
C PRO A 91 -9.26 -20.24 -6.09
N GLU A 92 -9.48 -21.19 -7.01
CA GLU A 92 -9.02 -21.09 -8.39
C GLU A 92 -9.61 -19.84 -9.08
N GLU A 93 -10.90 -19.58 -8.88
CA GLU A 93 -11.60 -18.42 -9.43
C GLU A 93 -11.02 -17.08 -8.98
N VAL A 94 -10.59 -16.99 -7.71
CA VAL A 94 -9.99 -15.79 -7.13
C VAL A 94 -8.56 -15.63 -7.62
N SER A 95 -7.77 -16.70 -7.55
CA SER A 95 -6.36 -16.67 -7.98
C SER A 95 -6.23 -16.39 -9.47
N LYS A 96 -7.10 -16.95 -10.31
CA LYS A 96 -7.17 -16.64 -11.75
C LYS A 96 -7.45 -15.16 -11.99
N ALA A 97 -8.48 -14.59 -11.34
CA ALA A 97 -8.82 -13.18 -11.49
C ALA A 97 -7.66 -12.24 -11.07
N ILE A 98 -6.95 -12.58 -10.00
CA ILE A 98 -5.76 -11.84 -9.54
C ILE A 98 -4.63 -11.91 -10.59
N LEU A 99 -4.35 -13.11 -11.11
CA LEU A 99 -3.26 -13.32 -12.06
C LEU A 99 -3.56 -12.68 -13.41
N ASP A 100 -4.80 -12.75 -13.89
CA ASP A 100 -5.25 -12.08 -15.12
C ASP A 100 -5.06 -10.55 -14.99
N ALA A 101 -5.50 -9.96 -13.87
CA ALA A 101 -5.32 -8.53 -13.61
C ALA A 101 -3.84 -8.12 -13.45
N TYR A 102 -3.02 -8.99 -12.86
CA TYR A 102 -1.58 -8.77 -12.73
C TYR A 102 -0.87 -8.81 -14.09
N GLU A 103 -1.24 -9.76 -14.95
CA GLU A 103 -0.69 -9.87 -16.30
C GLU A 103 -1.06 -8.64 -17.15
N GLU A 104 -2.27 -8.12 -17.00
CA GLU A 104 -2.68 -6.86 -17.64
C GLU A 104 -1.79 -5.66 -17.26
N LEU A 105 -1.24 -5.61 -16.05
CA LEU A 105 -0.31 -4.53 -15.67
C LEU A 105 1.02 -4.57 -16.45
N SER A 106 1.41 -5.75 -16.94
CA SER A 106 2.58 -5.95 -17.81
C SER A 106 2.30 -5.57 -19.26
N VAL A 107 1.04 -5.59 -19.67
CA VAL A 107 0.57 -5.27 -21.01
C VAL A 107 0.04 -3.84 -21.01
N GLY A 108 0.95 -2.86 -21.11
CA GLY A 108 0.60 -1.43 -21.12
C GLY A 108 -0.59 -1.07 -22.04
N HIS A 109 -1.31 0.00 -21.69
CA HIS A 109 -2.63 0.37 -22.23
C HIS A 109 -2.78 0.32 -23.76
N GLU A 110 -1.71 0.58 -24.51
CA GLU A 110 -1.72 0.61 -25.98
C GLU A 110 -1.99 -0.77 -26.62
N ILE A 111 -1.69 -1.87 -25.93
CA ILE A 111 -1.78 -3.23 -26.48
C ILE A 111 -3.15 -3.88 -26.23
N LYS A 112 -3.98 -3.30 -25.34
CA LYS A 112 -5.36 -3.78 -25.08
C LYS A 112 -6.26 -3.79 -26.34
N LYS A 113 -5.86 -3.09 -27.41
CA LYS A 113 -6.57 -3.07 -28.71
C LYS A 113 -6.24 -4.26 -29.62
N VAL A 114 -5.23 -5.06 -29.29
CA VAL A 114 -4.81 -6.22 -30.08
C VAL A 114 -5.39 -7.48 -29.42
N GLY A 115 -6.36 -8.11 -30.07
CA GLY A 115 -6.97 -9.36 -29.58
C GLY A 115 -6.33 -10.61 -30.19
N GLY A 116 -6.65 -11.77 -29.61
CA GLY A 116 -6.29 -13.09 -30.14
C GLY A 116 -4.81 -13.46 -29.98
N ILE A 117 -4.31 -14.32 -30.87
CA ILE A 117 -2.97 -14.93 -30.84
C ILE A 117 -1.84 -13.89 -30.66
N ALA A 118 -2.00 -12.69 -31.22
CA ALA A 118 -1.01 -11.62 -31.09
C ALA A 118 -0.86 -11.10 -29.64
N LEU A 119 -1.95 -11.07 -28.85
CA LEU A 119 -1.89 -10.73 -27.44
C LEU A 119 -1.12 -11.79 -26.65
N ASP A 120 -1.36 -13.07 -26.95
CA ASP A 120 -0.68 -14.20 -26.27
C ASP A 120 0.83 -14.21 -26.55
N PHE A 121 1.24 -13.90 -27.79
CA PHE A 121 2.67 -13.73 -28.12
C PHE A 121 3.31 -12.52 -27.42
N ILE A 122 2.59 -11.40 -27.31
CA ILE A 122 3.09 -10.21 -26.61
C ILE A 122 3.22 -10.46 -25.10
N LYS A 123 2.24 -11.17 -24.51
CA LYS A 123 2.28 -11.61 -23.11
C LYS A 123 3.46 -12.54 -22.85
N ALA A 124 3.66 -13.56 -23.70
CA ALA A 124 4.74 -14.53 -23.55
C ALA A 124 6.16 -13.93 -23.68
N GLY A 125 6.30 -12.80 -24.39
CA GLY A 125 7.58 -12.12 -24.58
C GLY A 125 7.93 -11.04 -23.55
N ARG A 126 7.03 -10.72 -22.60
CA ARG A 126 7.23 -9.63 -21.64
C ARG A 126 7.60 -10.13 -20.25
N GLU A 127 8.48 -9.39 -19.60
CA GLU A 127 8.77 -9.62 -18.19
C GLU A 127 7.64 -9.14 -17.29
N ASP A 128 7.40 -9.89 -16.22
CA ASP A 128 6.53 -9.50 -15.12
C ASP A 128 6.90 -8.11 -14.56
N VAL A 129 5.88 -7.30 -14.29
CA VAL A 129 6.07 -6.00 -13.63
C VAL A 129 6.30 -6.16 -12.13
N TRP A 130 7.13 -5.27 -11.58
CA TRP A 130 7.26 -5.12 -10.14
C TRP A 130 6.03 -4.42 -9.56
N VAL A 131 5.49 -4.94 -8.46
CA VAL A 131 4.32 -4.37 -7.77
C VAL A 131 4.58 -4.19 -6.28
N ALA A 132 3.89 -3.22 -5.70
CA ALA A 132 3.66 -3.09 -4.26
C ALA A 132 2.33 -3.76 -3.91
N VAL A 133 2.32 -4.56 -2.84
CA VAL A 133 1.14 -5.23 -2.30
C VAL A 133 0.83 -4.61 -0.94
N ARG A 134 -0.29 -3.90 -0.83
CA ARG A 134 -0.63 -3.05 0.32
C ARG A 134 -1.99 -3.46 0.88
N SER A 135 -2.05 -3.66 2.18
CA SER A 135 -3.30 -3.85 2.92
C SER A 135 -4.20 -2.61 2.85
N SER A 136 -5.51 -2.84 2.68
CA SER A 136 -6.56 -1.84 2.65
C SER A 136 -7.79 -2.40 3.39
N ALA A 137 -7.81 -2.29 4.71
CA ALA A 137 -8.92 -2.82 5.50
C ALA A 137 -10.14 -1.89 5.46
N THR A 138 -11.33 -2.45 5.62
CA THR A 138 -12.59 -1.69 5.63
C THR A 138 -12.76 -0.83 6.87
N ALA A 139 -12.01 -1.11 7.94
CA ALA A 139 -12.09 -0.40 9.21
C ALA A 139 -11.09 0.76 9.35
N GLU A 140 -10.26 1.04 8.33
CA GLU A 140 -9.26 2.12 8.38
C GLU A 140 -9.89 3.53 8.41
N ASP A 141 -11.11 3.69 7.90
CA ASP A 141 -11.81 4.99 7.79
C ASP A 141 -12.88 5.22 8.86
N LEU A 142 -13.07 4.28 9.80
CA LEU A 142 -13.92 4.57 10.95
C LEU A 142 -13.23 5.69 11.72
N ALA A 143 -13.92 6.83 11.91
CA ALA A 143 -13.37 8.06 12.51
C ALA A 143 -12.72 7.87 13.91
N THR A 144 -12.93 6.71 14.53
CA THR A 144 -12.38 6.31 15.83
C THR A 144 -11.30 5.21 15.74
N ALA A 145 -11.06 4.63 14.56
CA ALA A 145 -10.19 3.47 14.39
C ALA A 145 -9.00 3.73 13.46
N SER A 146 -8.02 4.49 13.94
CA SER A 146 -6.70 4.56 13.28
C SER A 146 -5.94 3.24 13.47
N PHE A 147 -6.14 2.30 12.55
CA PHE A 147 -5.23 1.17 12.33
C PHE A 147 -3.92 1.60 11.62
N ALA A 148 -3.72 2.90 11.43
CA ALA A 148 -2.54 3.50 10.82
C ALA A 148 -1.25 2.92 11.42
N GLY A 149 -0.38 2.39 10.56
CA GLY A 149 0.90 1.81 10.94
C GLY A 149 0.88 0.36 11.44
N GLN A 150 -0.26 -0.33 11.43
CA GLN A 150 -0.35 -1.75 11.87
C GLN A 150 -0.46 -2.77 10.73
N MET A 151 -0.76 -2.31 9.51
CA MET A 151 -1.05 -3.20 8.39
C MET A 151 0.13 -3.36 7.43
N ARG A 152 0.26 -4.56 6.83
CA ARG A 152 1.46 -4.96 6.08
C ARG A 152 1.48 -4.35 4.67
N THR A 153 2.64 -3.84 4.28
CA THR A 153 3.00 -3.44 2.91
C THR A 153 4.21 -4.24 2.47
N LEU A 154 4.16 -4.84 1.27
CA LEU A 154 5.27 -5.55 0.67
C LEU A 154 5.65 -4.88 -0.64
N LEU A 155 6.91 -4.46 -0.76
CA LEU A 155 7.43 -3.75 -1.93
C LEU A 155 8.20 -4.71 -2.85
N ASN A 156 8.30 -4.33 -4.13
CA ASN A 156 9.09 -5.03 -5.12
C ASN A 156 8.76 -6.54 -5.23
N ILE A 157 7.47 -6.86 -5.30
CA ILE A 157 6.99 -8.21 -5.61
C ILE A 157 6.97 -8.38 -7.13
N LYS A 158 7.46 -9.53 -7.62
CA LYS A 158 7.46 -9.90 -9.05
C LYS A 158 7.12 -11.38 -9.19
N GLY A 159 6.26 -11.69 -10.16
CA GLY A 159 5.78 -13.03 -10.48
C GLY A 159 4.54 -13.44 -9.70
N GLY A 160 3.63 -14.13 -10.38
CA GLY A 160 2.31 -14.50 -9.86
C GLY A 160 2.35 -15.30 -8.55
N LYS A 161 3.29 -16.23 -8.41
CA LYS A 161 3.45 -17.01 -7.17
C LYS A 161 3.74 -16.11 -5.96
N ARG A 162 4.72 -15.21 -6.08
CA ARG A 162 5.10 -14.28 -5.00
C ARG A 162 3.99 -13.26 -4.72
N LEU A 163 3.21 -12.88 -5.73
CA LEU A 163 2.04 -12.03 -5.57
C LEU A 163 0.97 -12.69 -4.69
N LEU A 164 0.60 -13.94 -4.99
CA LEU A 164 -0.39 -14.68 -4.19
C LEU A 164 0.09 -14.90 -2.74
N GLU A 165 1.39 -15.19 -2.54
CA GLU A 165 2.01 -15.25 -1.21
C GLU A 165 1.90 -13.91 -0.47
N ALA A 166 2.24 -12.79 -1.14
CA ALA A 166 2.16 -11.45 -0.56
C ALA A 166 0.72 -11.05 -0.17
N ILE A 167 -0.27 -11.43 -0.98
CA ILE A 167 -1.70 -11.19 -0.68
C ILE A 167 -2.11 -11.94 0.59
N LYS A 168 -1.72 -13.21 0.75
CA LYS A 168 -1.99 -13.96 1.98
C LYS A 168 -1.31 -13.34 3.20
N LEU A 169 -0.09 -12.82 3.05
CA LEU A 169 0.60 -12.09 4.13
C LEU A 169 -0.10 -10.77 4.48
N CYS A 170 -0.68 -10.08 3.49
CA CYS A 170 -1.56 -8.94 3.77
C CYS A 170 -2.77 -9.42 4.57
N TRP A 171 -3.54 -10.43 4.12
CA TRP A 171 -4.68 -11.00 4.86
C TRP A 171 -4.36 -11.38 6.30
N ALA A 172 -3.23 -12.07 6.52
CA ALA A 172 -2.76 -12.42 7.86
C ALA A 172 -2.47 -11.20 8.75
N SER A 173 -2.16 -10.03 8.18
CA SER A 173 -1.84 -8.83 8.96
C SER A 173 -3.01 -8.24 9.74
N LEU A 174 -4.26 -8.68 9.49
CA LEU A 174 -5.41 -8.42 10.38
C LEU A 174 -5.25 -9.02 11.78
N PHE A 175 -4.34 -9.99 11.90
CA PHE A 175 -4.10 -10.78 13.11
C PHE A 175 -2.71 -10.57 13.67
N THR A 176 -2.06 -9.42 13.41
CA THR A 176 -0.85 -9.05 14.16
C THR A 176 -1.17 -8.91 15.65
N PRO A 177 -0.18 -9.05 16.56
CA PRO A 177 -0.43 -8.95 18.01
C PRO A 177 -1.10 -7.62 18.37
N ARG A 178 -0.67 -6.53 17.72
CA ARG A 178 -1.25 -5.18 17.87
C ARG A 178 -2.69 -5.11 17.36
N ALA A 179 -2.98 -5.68 16.19
CA ALA A 179 -4.32 -5.67 15.63
C ALA A 179 -5.32 -6.51 16.45
N ILE A 180 -4.88 -7.64 17.02
CA ILE A 180 -5.68 -8.46 17.94
C ILE A 180 -5.99 -7.68 19.21
N PHE A 181 -4.94 -7.14 19.86
CA PHE A 181 -5.09 -6.37 21.10
C PHE A 181 -6.00 -5.15 20.93
N TYR A 182 -5.78 -4.38 19.86
CA TYR A 182 -6.54 -3.17 19.56
C TYR A 182 -8.04 -3.47 19.37
N ARG A 183 -8.38 -4.50 18.60
CA ARG A 183 -9.78 -4.89 18.37
C ARG A 183 -10.50 -5.22 19.67
N LYS A 184 -9.84 -5.94 20.58
CA LYS A 184 -10.40 -6.24 21.90
C LYS A 184 -10.63 -4.97 22.71
N GLN A 185 -9.63 -4.10 22.77
CA GLN A 185 -9.70 -2.86 23.56
C GLN A 185 -10.85 -1.95 23.11
N GLN A 186 -11.15 -1.93 21.81
CA GLN A 186 -12.25 -1.17 21.23
C GLN A 186 -13.61 -1.88 21.27
N GLY A 187 -13.67 -3.12 21.76
CA GLY A 187 -14.91 -3.92 21.77
C GLY A 187 -15.44 -4.23 20.37
N ILE A 188 -14.56 -4.31 19.36
CA ILE A 188 -14.95 -4.59 17.99
C ILE A 188 -15.22 -6.10 17.87
N GLU A 189 -16.50 -6.48 17.85
CA GLU A 189 -16.95 -7.87 17.72
C GLU A 189 -16.93 -8.36 16.26
N VAL A 190 -17.16 -7.45 15.30
CA VAL A 190 -17.19 -7.80 13.87
C VAL A 190 -15.77 -7.84 13.33
N MET A 191 -15.40 -8.99 12.76
CA MET A 191 -14.13 -9.16 12.06
C MET A 191 -14.02 -8.19 10.87
N PRO A 192 -13.00 -7.33 10.81
CA PRO A 192 -12.81 -6.47 9.65
C PRO A 192 -12.50 -7.33 8.42
N SER A 193 -13.11 -6.96 7.30
CA SER A 193 -12.72 -7.49 6.00
C SER A 193 -11.60 -6.64 5.42
N MET A 194 -10.86 -7.19 4.46
CA MET A 194 -9.73 -6.49 3.88
C MET A 194 -9.60 -6.67 2.38
N GLY A 195 -9.57 -5.54 1.69
CA GLY A 195 -9.04 -5.45 0.35
C GLY A 195 -7.51 -5.44 0.36
N VAL A 196 -6.90 -5.89 -0.74
CA VAL A 196 -5.46 -5.84 -0.93
C VAL A 196 -5.16 -5.13 -2.23
N ILE A 197 -4.50 -3.98 -2.13
CA ILE A 197 -4.04 -3.18 -3.25
C ILE A 197 -2.83 -3.86 -3.88
N VAL A 198 -2.88 -4.07 -5.19
CA VAL A 198 -1.76 -4.49 -6.02
C VAL A 198 -1.48 -3.36 -7.01
N GLN A 199 -0.37 -2.65 -6.79
CA GLN A 199 -0.05 -1.43 -7.53
C GLN A 199 1.30 -1.56 -8.21
N LYS A 200 1.41 -1.13 -9.47
CA LYS A 200 2.69 -1.09 -10.19
C LYS A 200 3.71 -0.26 -9.38
N MET A 201 4.86 -0.86 -9.12
CA MET A 201 5.89 -0.26 -8.30
C MET A 201 6.59 0.88 -9.04
N VAL A 202 6.69 2.03 -8.40
CA VAL A 202 7.58 3.11 -8.83
C VAL A 202 8.96 2.86 -8.23
N ASN A 203 9.98 2.72 -9.08
CA ASN A 203 11.37 2.65 -8.62
C ASN A 203 11.89 4.07 -8.41
N SER A 204 11.41 4.71 -7.34
CA SER A 204 11.61 6.15 -7.14
C SER A 204 13.03 6.51 -6.76
N GLU A 205 13.54 7.58 -7.36
CA GLU A 205 14.80 8.24 -6.97
C GLU A 205 14.61 9.13 -5.74
N LYS A 206 13.39 9.66 -5.59
CA LYS A 206 12.96 10.59 -4.55
C LYS A 206 11.54 10.22 -4.12
N SER A 207 11.23 10.38 -2.85
CA SER A 207 9.90 10.11 -2.32
C SER A 207 9.65 10.90 -1.05
N GLY A 208 8.39 11.01 -0.65
CA GLY A 208 8.01 11.91 0.43
C GLY A 208 6.55 11.86 0.81
N VAL A 209 6.17 12.77 1.70
CA VAL A 209 4.81 13.01 2.16
C VAL A 209 4.46 14.49 1.99
N ILE A 210 3.18 14.76 1.77
CA ILE A 210 2.64 16.12 1.65
C ILE A 210 1.53 16.27 2.68
N PHE A 211 1.59 17.36 3.43
CA PHE A 211 0.51 17.81 4.31
C PHE A 211 -0.04 19.12 3.75
N THR A 212 -1.33 19.17 3.46
CA THR A 212 -1.99 20.38 2.96
C THR A 212 -2.33 21.37 4.08
N VAL A 213 -2.12 20.99 5.34
CA VAL A 213 -2.16 21.84 6.52
C VAL A 213 -0.85 21.62 7.27
N ASP A 214 -0.21 22.69 7.75
CA ASP A 214 1.01 22.55 8.54
C ASP A 214 0.74 21.71 9.81
N PRO A 215 1.33 20.50 9.95
CA PRO A 215 1.00 19.61 11.05
C PRO A 215 1.57 20.08 12.40
N THR A 216 2.49 21.05 12.40
CA THR A 216 3.09 21.61 13.62
C THR A 216 2.30 22.82 14.14
N THR A 217 1.86 23.68 13.24
CA THR A 217 1.16 24.94 13.59
C THR A 217 -0.34 24.90 13.36
N ASN A 218 -0.84 23.87 12.68
CA ASN A 218 -2.23 23.74 12.21
C ASN A 218 -2.67 24.91 11.30
N ASP A 219 -1.72 25.50 10.56
CA ASP A 219 -1.96 26.59 9.62
C ASP A 219 -2.44 26.04 8.26
N PRO A 220 -3.72 26.27 7.88
CA PRO A 220 -4.28 25.73 6.65
C PRO A 220 -3.83 26.48 5.39
N GLU A 221 -3.10 27.58 5.54
CA GLU A 221 -2.56 28.37 4.42
C GLU A 221 -1.18 27.88 3.97
N LYS A 222 -0.63 26.85 4.63
CA LYS A 222 0.68 26.29 4.34
C LYS A 222 0.60 24.83 3.94
N ILE A 223 1.35 24.49 2.90
CA ILE A 223 1.64 23.12 2.52
C ILE A 223 3.03 22.77 3.01
N VAL A 224 3.15 21.63 3.67
CA VAL A 224 4.44 21.08 4.12
C VAL A 224 4.74 19.85 3.28
N ILE A 225 5.89 19.86 2.59
CA ILE A 225 6.38 18.73 1.80
C ILE A 225 7.63 18.21 2.47
N GLU A 226 7.64 16.93 2.81
CA GLU A 226 8.82 16.24 3.32
C GLU A 226 9.31 15.24 2.28
N ALA A 227 10.60 15.29 1.93
CA ALA A 227 11.15 14.40 0.91
C ALA A 227 12.54 13.88 1.25
N SER A 228 12.82 12.66 0.79
CA SER A 228 14.14 12.03 0.89
C SER A 228 14.46 11.21 -0.37
N TRP A 229 15.64 10.63 -0.40
CA TRP A 229 16.12 9.78 -1.48
C TRP A 229 15.51 8.37 -1.42
N GLY A 230 15.34 7.77 -2.60
CA GLY A 230 14.87 6.40 -2.77
C GLY A 230 13.37 6.22 -2.58
N LEU A 231 12.98 5.05 -2.08
CA LEU A 231 11.60 4.63 -1.81
C LEU A 231 11.06 5.28 -0.53
N GLY A 232 9.74 5.55 -0.52
CA GLY A 232 9.06 6.31 0.55
C GLY A 232 9.06 5.65 1.92
N GLU A 233 9.44 4.38 1.99
CA GLU A 233 9.59 3.63 3.24
C GLU A 233 10.54 4.35 4.22
N SER A 234 11.58 5.03 3.73
CA SER A 234 12.54 5.75 4.59
C SER A 234 11.88 6.86 5.39
N VAL A 235 10.98 7.62 4.77
CA VAL A 235 10.28 8.75 5.38
C VAL A 235 9.18 8.24 6.30
N VAL A 236 8.35 7.30 5.84
CA VAL A 236 7.18 6.81 6.61
C VAL A 236 7.60 6.00 7.84
N SER A 237 8.72 5.27 7.78
CA SER A 237 9.26 4.53 8.94
C SER A 237 10.04 5.41 9.92
N GLY A 238 10.34 6.67 9.56
CA GLY A 238 11.22 7.54 10.34
C GLY A 238 12.69 7.12 10.32
N ALA A 239 13.10 6.26 9.37
CA ALA A 239 14.49 5.81 9.24
C ALA A 239 15.43 6.94 8.77
N VAL A 240 14.88 8.00 8.15
CA VAL A 240 15.63 9.16 7.69
C VAL A 240 14.98 10.45 8.20
N THR A 241 15.79 11.47 8.48
CA THR A 241 15.31 12.85 8.58
C THR A 241 15.20 13.42 7.17
N PRO A 242 13.99 13.68 6.64
CA PRO A 242 13.82 14.20 5.29
C PRO A 242 14.16 15.70 5.21
N ASP A 243 14.26 16.21 3.99
CA ASP A 243 14.18 17.65 3.76
C ASP A 243 12.73 18.11 3.99
N THR A 244 12.56 19.33 4.50
CA THR A 244 11.25 19.95 4.68
C THR A 244 11.13 21.21 3.84
N TYR A 245 10.07 21.31 3.06
CA TYR A 245 9.75 22.48 2.24
C TYR A 245 8.39 23.03 2.67
N ILE A 246 8.32 24.33 2.92
CA ILE A 246 7.07 25.01 3.28
C ILE A 246 6.66 25.90 2.12
N VAL A 247 5.45 25.72 1.63
CA VAL A 247 4.89 26.46 0.50
C VAL A 247 3.64 27.21 0.94
N ASP A 248 3.53 28.48 0.56
CA ASP A 248 2.31 29.26 0.71
C ASP A 248 1.25 28.74 -0.27
N LYS A 249 0.11 28.25 0.26
CA LYS A 249 -0.93 27.57 -0.53
C LYS A 249 -1.54 28.48 -1.60
N ARG A 250 -1.66 29.79 -1.33
CA ARG A 250 -2.32 30.75 -2.23
C ARG A 250 -1.42 31.20 -3.37
N THR A 251 -0.16 31.51 -3.07
CA THR A 251 0.79 32.09 -4.01
C THR A 251 1.72 31.06 -4.63
N LEU A 252 1.73 29.83 -4.11
CA LEU A 252 2.68 28.75 -4.44
C LEU A 252 4.14 29.14 -4.24
N LYS A 253 4.42 30.19 -3.45
CA LYS A 253 5.79 30.60 -3.12
C LYS A 253 6.37 29.65 -2.10
N ILE A 254 7.60 29.19 -2.36
CA ILE A 254 8.39 28.46 -1.38
C ILE A 254 8.82 29.45 -0.30
N LEU A 255 8.29 29.28 0.91
CA LEU A 255 8.58 30.12 2.07
C LEU A 255 9.87 29.70 2.77
N GLU A 256 10.11 28.39 2.84
CA GLU A 256 11.25 27.83 3.57
C GLU A 256 11.71 26.51 2.94
N LYS A 257 13.02 26.27 2.98
CA LYS A 257 13.65 24.98 2.68
C LYS A 257 14.60 24.61 3.81
N ARG A 258 14.35 23.49 4.48
CA ARG A 258 15.22 22.90 5.49
C ARG A 258 15.83 21.64 4.91
N ILE A 259 17.14 21.65 4.70
CA ILE A 259 17.85 20.53 4.11
C ILE A 259 18.49 19.71 5.23
N ALA A 260 18.13 18.44 5.31
CA ALA A 260 18.67 17.49 6.28
C ALA A 260 19.81 16.67 5.66
N GLU A 261 20.70 16.17 6.53
CA GLU A 261 21.72 15.20 6.14
C GLU A 261 21.06 13.81 5.98
N LYS A 262 20.63 13.49 4.76
CA LYS A 262 19.93 12.23 4.42
C LYS A 262 20.95 11.09 4.31
N LYS A 263 21.21 10.38 5.39
CA LYS A 263 22.25 9.32 5.47
C LYS A 263 21.85 8.00 4.83
N VAL A 264 20.56 7.70 4.76
CA VAL A 264 20.04 6.39 4.37
C VAL A 264 18.93 6.53 3.33
N GLU A 265 18.83 5.54 2.45
CA GLU A 265 17.77 5.41 1.46
C GLU A 265 17.34 3.95 1.33
N TYR A 266 16.08 3.71 0.94
CA TYR A 266 15.64 2.38 0.53
C TYR A 266 15.63 2.32 -0.99
N ILE A 267 16.26 1.30 -1.57
CA ILE A 267 16.30 1.11 -3.02
C ILE A 267 15.90 -0.32 -3.39
N ARG A 268 15.48 -0.52 -4.64
CA ARG A 268 15.38 -1.87 -5.20
C ARG A 268 16.78 -2.34 -5.57
N ASP A 269 17.24 -3.40 -4.92
CA ASP A 269 18.50 -4.06 -5.25
C ASP A 269 18.46 -4.56 -6.70
N PRO A 270 19.37 -4.10 -7.58
CA PRO A 270 19.39 -4.52 -8.98
C PRO A 270 19.70 -6.02 -9.16
N LYS A 271 20.31 -6.68 -8.17
CA LYS A 271 20.65 -8.11 -8.24
C LYS A 271 19.50 -9.00 -7.78
N THR A 272 18.94 -8.70 -6.61
CA THR A 272 17.91 -9.55 -5.99
C THR A 272 16.49 -9.08 -6.26
N GLY A 273 16.32 -7.84 -6.71
CA GLY A 273 15.03 -7.17 -6.85
C GLY A 273 14.33 -6.86 -5.52
N LYS A 274 14.97 -7.13 -4.37
CA LYS A 274 14.39 -6.84 -3.05
C LYS A 274 14.61 -5.38 -2.67
N THR A 275 13.77 -4.88 -1.78
CA THR A 275 14.03 -3.61 -1.10
C THR A 275 15.19 -3.79 -0.12
N ILE A 276 16.21 -2.95 -0.22
CA ILE A 276 17.36 -2.93 0.69
C ILE A 276 17.53 -1.55 1.30
N HIS A 277 18.05 -1.51 2.52
CA HIS A 277 18.50 -0.30 3.19
C HIS A 277 19.94 -0.02 2.76
N ALA A 278 20.19 1.15 2.18
CA ALA A 278 21.49 1.56 1.66
C ALA A 278 21.92 2.89 2.26
N GLU A 279 23.24 3.11 2.31
CA GLU A 279 23.77 4.44 2.63
C GLU A 279 23.68 5.35 1.41
N VAL A 280 23.23 6.57 1.63
CA VAL A 280 23.27 7.62 0.61
C VAL A 280 24.74 8.03 0.42
N PRO A 281 25.24 8.16 -0.82
CA PRO A 281 26.60 8.64 -1.08
C PRO A 281 26.83 10.04 -0.47
N PRO A 282 28.00 10.32 0.14
CA PRO A 282 28.28 11.58 0.84
C PRO A 282 27.94 12.84 0.04
N GLU A 283 28.17 12.82 -1.27
CA GLU A 283 27.87 13.91 -2.20
C GLU A 283 26.37 14.22 -2.33
N ARG A 284 25.48 13.26 -2.06
CA ARG A 284 24.01 13.42 -2.14
C ARG A 284 23.37 13.78 -0.79
N ARG A 285 24.06 13.57 0.34
CA ARG A 285 23.44 13.65 1.68
C ARG A 285 22.89 15.03 2.02
N ASN A 286 23.60 16.09 1.61
CA ASN A 286 23.28 17.49 1.94
C ASN A 286 22.71 18.28 0.74
N ILE A 287 22.39 17.60 -0.36
CA ILE A 287 21.72 18.22 -1.51
C ILE A 287 20.21 18.17 -1.27
N PRO A 288 19.44 19.21 -1.65
CA PRO A 288 17.99 19.15 -1.66
C PRO A 288 17.47 17.96 -2.46
N ALA A 289 16.57 17.17 -1.88
CA ALA A 289 15.93 16.05 -2.56
C ALA A 289 15.07 16.53 -3.73
N LEU A 290 14.37 17.66 -3.57
CA LEU A 290 13.52 18.24 -4.60
C LEU A 290 14.09 19.56 -5.16
N THR A 291 13.85 19.75 -6.45
CA THR A 291 13.99 21.04 -7.14
C THR A 291 12.78 21.94 -6.85
N ASP A 292 12.93 23.23 -7.11
CA ASP A 292 11.87 24.22 -6.87
C ASP A 292 10.64 23.94 -7.73
N GLU A 293 10.86 23.50 -8.97
CA GLU A 293 9.82 23.09 -9.91
C GLU A 293 9.04 21.88 -9.36
N GLU A 294 9.74 20.84 -8.88
CA GLU A 294 9.12 19.67 -8.27
C GLU A 294 8.32 20.04 -7.01
N ILE A 295 8.85 20.93 -6.16
CA ILE A 295 8.15 21.42 -4.95
C ILE A 295 6.83 22.08 -5.32
N ILE A 296 6.85 22.99 -6.31
CA ILE A 296 5.64 23.70 -6.74
C ILE A 296 4.66 22.76 -7.41
N GLU A 297 5.12 21.80 -8.21
CA GLU A 297 4.25 20.80 -8.84
C GLU A 297 3.55 19.91 -7.80
N LEU A 298 4.31 19.41 -6.82
CA LEU A 298 3.76 18.61 -5.72
C LEU A 298 2.77 19.42 -4.87
N ALA A 299 3.04 20.70 -4.62
CA ALA A 299 2.10 21.58 -3.92
C ALA A 299 0.78 21.72 -4.69
N LYS A 300 0.82 21.83 -6.03
CA LYS A 300 -0.40 21.86 -6.86
C LYS A 300 -1.20 20.57 -6.76
N TYR A 301 -0.54 19.40 -6.78
CA TYR A 301 -1.23 18.12 -6.55
C TYR A 301 -1.86 18.09 -5.16
N GLY A 302 -1.17 18.59 -4.11
CA GLY A 302 -1.74 18.72 -2.77
C GLY A 302 -3.04 19.53 -2.75
N ILE A 303 -3.06 20.69 -3.41
CA ILE A 303 -4.27 21.54 -3.51
C ILE A 303 -5.39 20.87 -4.30
N GLN A 304 -5.05 20.11 -5.35
CA GLN A 304 -6.05 19.41 -6.16
C GLN A 304 -6.71 18.25 -5.41
N ILE A 305 -6.01 17.65 -4.45
CA ILE A 305 -6.48 16.50 -3.66
C ILE A 305 -7.33 16.94 -2.44
N GLU A 306 -7.02 18.09 -1.86
CA GLU A 306 -7.76 18.69 -0.71
C GLU A 306 -9.21 19.06 -1.06
#